data_AF-A0A8K0RCU5-F1
#
_entry.id   AF-A0A8K0RCU5-F1
#
_cell.length_a   1.000
_cell.length_b   1.000
_cell.length_c   1.000
_cell.angle_alpha   90.00
_cell.angle_beta   90.00
_cell.angle_gamma   90.00
#
_symmetry.space_group_name_H-M   'P 1'
#
loop_
_entity.id
_entity.type
_entity.pdbx_description
1 polymer ?
#
loop_
_entity_poly.entity_id
_entity_poly.type
_entity_poly.pdbx_seq_one_letter_code
_entity_poly.pdbx_strand_id
1 'polypeptide(L)'
;MTMTSESTALVTGLLMNLPDELLLQVAFFLPTADLSRLSLTTKHLGSIAQEALYRSIRIPYEPYFNWRLAMPESLSRMASLALTLVKRPDLAQKVRALEVHPHIKETRIDPYLLNPTGEATPLGFEQLNVLLKETEIVGYMLRQLSNLQELWLAVRDGSVANARLPRSHQGYAMKHLFGRHYTRTQLMDIPGLRNLKTLEIHSSSLEWPWCRLQHLTCLSVGPHCRLPSASEYPEELCQIKVFEILRRTTILDDPVAPEHAKLTPFLRRMPHLTTLVIWLINTIYDYDEEDLGPYLSLDQPGYFDSLIEHILPFGSVIRVLEIRHHGSDHPEFLDYVSPSTSLAQLVSLEVLEVDYEVLLASSDTTRPLSCNILPPNLEVLKIHHPCSNIVDLLHDILANTSHFQRLELIQLFTRNDHGNSYEFFWYKFGDVYERLEDAGIWVRIFYRNEDYCEDWDDGDYDPFIGEIVEFLEGLTTGE
;
A
#
# COMPACT_ATOMS: atom_id res chain seq x y z
N MET A 1 -24.35 24.09 -20.11
CA MET A 1 -23.67 25.37 -20.41
C MET A 1 -22.84 25.18 -21.67
N THR A 2 -23.25 25.71 -22.81
CA THR A 2 -22.46 25.70 -24.04
C THR A 2 -21.55 26.92 -24.02
N MET A 3 -20.24 26.72 -23.87
CA MET A 3 -19.28 27.81 -24.07
C MET A 3 -19.38 28.30 -25.52
N THR A 4 -19.38 29.62 -25.71
CA THR A 4 -19.33 30.23 -27.04
C THR A 4 -17.96 29.94 -27.67
N SER A 5 -17.91 29.84 -29.00
CA SER A 5 -16.67 29.56 -29.75
C SER A 5 -15.54 30.55 -29.43
N GLU A 6 -15.89 31.81 -29.13
CA GLU A 6 -14.94 32.85 -28.70
C GLU A 6 -14.32 32.55 -27.33
N SER A 7 -15.11 32.04 -26.38
CA SER A 7 -14.60 31.65 -25.06
C SER A 7 -13.62 30.49 -25.18
N THR A 8 -13.88 29.52 -26.06
CA THR A 8 -12.97 28.39 -26.31
C THR A 8 -11.66 28.84 -26.95
N ALA A 9 -11.70 29.79 -27.90
CA ALA A 9 -10.50 30.34 -28.53
C ALA A 9 -9.61 31.09 -27.53
N LEU A 10 -10.20 31.90 -26.64
CA LEU A 10 -9.47 32.62 -25.59
C LEU A 10 -8.80 31.66 -24.61
N VAL A 11 -9.54 30.65 -24.12
CA VAL A 11 -9.00 29.65 -23.19
C VAL A 11 -7.87 28.85 -23.85
N THR A 12 -8.03 28.46 -25.11
CA THR A 12 -6.99 27.72 -25.85
C THR A 12 -5.74 28.59 -26.03
N GLY A 13 -5.91 29.88 -26.36
CA GLY A 13 -4.80 30.82 -26.50
C GLY A 13 -4.04 31.03 -25.18
N LEU A 14 -4.74 31.14 -24.06
CA LEU A 14 -4.13 31.25 -22.73
C LEU A 14 -3.35 29.99 -22.36
N LEU A 15 -3.91 28.81 -22.62
CA LEU A 15 -3.28 27.53 -22.28
C LEU A 15 -2.02 27.28 -23.13
N MET A 16 -2.03 27.64 -24.41
CA MET A 16 -0.87 27.50 -25.30
C MET A 16 0.28 28.48 -24.97
N ASN A 17 0.02 29.50 -24.16
CA ASN A 17 1.04 30.45 -23.71
C ASN A 17 1.69 30.05 -22.38
N LEU A 18 1.24 28.95 -21.74
CA LEU A 18 1.86 28.45 -20.53
C LEU A 18 3.21 27.77 -20.85
N PRO A 19 4.22 27.92 -19.96
CA PRO A 19 5.44 27.12 -20.02
C PRO A 19 5.16 25.61 -19.99
N ASP A 20 5.99 24.85 -20.71
CA ASP A 20 5.88 23.39 -20.82
C ASP A 20 5.89 22.70 -19.44
N GLU A 21 6.63 23.24 -18.47
CA GLU A 21 6.70 22.69 -17.12
C GLU A 21 5.36 22.79 -16.38
N LEU A 22 4.62 23.90 -16.56
CA LEU A 22 3.30 24.06 -15.95
C LEU A 22 2.27 23.19 -16.65
N LEU A 23 2.32 23.09 -17.99
CA LEU A 23 1.46 22.19 -18.75
C LEU A 23 1.69 20.73 -18.35
N LEU A 24 2.94 20.34 -18.12
CA LEU A 24 3.29 19.01 -17.68
C LEU A 24 2.81 18.73 -16.24
N GLN A 25 2.91 19.71 -15.34
CA GLN A 25 2.33 19.61 -13.99
C GLN A 25 0.82 19.38 -14.05
N VAL A 26 0.10 20.18 -14.85
CA VAL A 26 -1.35 20.00 -15.05
C VAL A 26 -1.65 18.62 -15.64
N ALA A 27 -0.87 18.17 -16.63
CA ALA A 27 -1.04 16.87 -17.26
C ALA A 27 -0.90 15.70 -16.27
N PHE A 28 -0.04 15.79 -15.25
CA PHE A 28 0.09 14.73 -14.23
C PHE A 28 -1.16 14.55 -13.35
N PHE A 29 -2.05 15.54 -13.29
CA PHE A 29 -3.33 15.42 -12.59
C PHE A 29 -4.45 14.89 -13.49
N LEU A 30 -4.21 14.71 -14.80
CA LEU A 30 -5.23 14.22 -15.72
C LEU A 30 -5.32 12.69 -15.71
N PRO A 31 -6.54 12.12 -15.78
CA PRO A 31 -6.72 10.69 -15.98
C PRO A 31 -6.08 10.19 -17.29
N THR A 32 -5.65 8.93 -17.31
CA THR A 32 -5.01 8.28 -18.48
C THR A 32 -5.84 8.40 -19.77
N ALA A 33 -7.16 8.33 -19.66
CA ALA A 33 -8.07 8.47 -20.80
C ALA A 33 -7.99 9.88 -21.42
N ASP A 34 -7.91 10.92 -20.58
CA ASP A 34 -7.83 12.30 -21.03
C ASP A 34 -6.44 12.65 -21.55
N LEU A 35 -5.38 12.10 -20.94
CA LEU A 35 -4.02 12.18 -21.49
C LEU A 35 -3.94 11.55 -22.89
N SER A 36 -4.59 10.41 -23.09
CA SER A 36 -4.64 9.75 -24.40
C SER A 36 -5.34 10.62 -25.44
N ARG A 37 -6.46 11.27 -25.09
CA ARG A 37 -7.14 12.22 -25.97
C ARG A 37 -6.30 13.47 -26.24
N LEU A 38 -5.70 14.04 -25.19
CA LEU A 38 -4.84 15.22 -25.29
C LEU A 38 -3.63 14.94 -26.20
N SER A 39 -3.10 13.71 -26.18
CA SER A 39 -2.00 13.27 -27.04
C SER A 39 -2.30 13.37 -28.55
N LEU A 40 -3.58 13.43 -28.92
CA LEU A 40 -4.08 13.50 -30.30
C LEU A 40 -4.52 14.90 -30.74
N THR A 41 -4.33 15.92 -29.90
CA THR A 41 -4.81 17.29 -30.18
C THR A 41 -3.86 18.10 -31.05
N THR A 42 -3.00 18.94 -30.47
CA THR A 42 -1.96 19.71 -31.16
C THR A 42 -0.60 19.04 -30.99
N LYS A 43 0.38 19.34 -31.86
CA LYS A 43 1.73 18.77 -31.72
C LYS A 43 2.39 19.10 -30.37
N HIS A 44 2.17 20.32 -29.88
CA HIS A 44 2.72 20.81 -28.62
C HIS A 44 2.09 20.11 -27.42
N LEU A 45 0.77 20.23 -27.24
CA LEU A 45 0.05 19.55 -26.15
C LEU A 45 0.18 18.03 -26.26
N GLY A 46 0.24 17.51 -27.48
CA GLY A 46 0.45 16.10 -27.75
C GLY A 46 1.78 15.59 -27.17
N SER A 47 2.85 16.36 -27.31
CA SER A 47 4.16 16.01 -26.75
C SER A 47 4.18 16.03 -25.21
N ILE A 48 3.50 17.01 -24.59
CA ILE A 48 3.34 17.11 -23.12
C ILE A 48 2.51 15.94 -22.59
N ALA A 49 1.39 15.63 -23.25
CA ALA A 49 0.53 14.51 -22.86
C ALA A 49 1.23 13.16 -23.01
N GLN A 50 2.01 12.96 -24.08
CA GLN A 50 2.83 11.75 -24.24
C GLN A 50 3.92 11.65 -23.17
N GLU A 51 4.57 12.76 -22.81
CA GLU A 51 5.52 12.78 -21.69
C GLU A 51 4.86 12.31 -20.40
N ALA A 52 3.70 12.89 -20.04
CA ALA A 52 2.97 12.50 -18.85
C ALA A 52 2.52 11.03 -18.89
N LEU A 53 1.94 10.59 -20.01
CA LEU A 53 1.40 9.25 -20.21
C LEU A 53 2.46 8.15 -20.07
N TYR A 54 3.66 8.36 -20.64
CA TYR A 54 4.72 7.36 -20.61
C TYR A 54 5.60 7.46 -19.35
N ARG A 55 5.55 8.54 -18.58
CA ARG A 55 6.34 8.67 -17.35
C ARG A 55 5.88 7.72 -16.26
N SER A 56 4.57 7.52 -16.12
CA SER A 56 3.96 6.57 -15.17
C SER A 56 2.92 5.73 -15.88
N ILE A 57 3.29 4.51 -16.24
CA ILE A 57 2.42 3.61 -17.00
C ILE A 57 1.73 2.68 -16.03
N ARG A 58 0.39 2.64 -16.10
CA ARG A 58 -0.42 1.69 -15.35
C ARG A 58 -1.26 0.84 -16.28
N ILE A 59 -1.07 -0.47 -16.23
CA ILE A 59 -1.94 -1.46 -16.87
C ILE A 59 -2.73 -2.11 -15.74
N PRO A 60 -3.91 -1.55 -15.39
CA PRO A 60 -4.69 -2.06 -14.28
C PRO A 60 -5.17 -3.47 -14.59
N TYR A 61 -5.45 -4.20 -13.51
CA TYR A 61 -6.12 -5.48 -13.60
C TYR A 61 -7.48 -5.36 -14.30
N GLU A 62 -7.71 -6.20 -15.31
CA GLU A 62 -9.04 -6.37 -15.88
C GLU A 62 -9.73 -7.53 -15.15
N PRO A 63 -10.91 -7.29 -14.50
CA PRO A 63 -11.61 -8.31 -13.74
C PRO A 63 -11.80 -9.60 -14.53
N TYR A 64 -11.59 -10.73 -13.86
CA TYR A 64 -11.65 -12.05 -14.47
C TYR A 64 -13.00 -12.31 -15.18
N PHE A 65 -14.09 -11.68 -14.76
CA PHE A 65 -15.37 -11.85 -15.44
C PHE A 65 -15.38 -11.40 -16.91
N ASN A 66 -14.49 -10.48 -17.30
CA ASN A 66 -14.43 -10.00 -18.68
C ASN A 66 -13.55 -10.84 -19.61
N TRP A 67 -12.63 -11.71 -19.14
CA TRP A 67 -11.77 -12.46 -20.06
C TRP A 67 -12.51 -13.56 -20.82
N ARG A 68 -13.60 -14.11 -20.26
CA ARG A 68 -14.45 -15.06 -21.00
C ARG A 68 -15.17 -14.40 -22.17
N LEU A 69 -15.37 -13.08 -22.08
CA LEU A 69 -15.97 -12.26 -23.13
C LEU A 69 -14.92 -11.58 -24.02
N ALA A 70 -13.66 -11.51 -23.57
CA ALA A 70 -12.56 -10.97 -24.37
C ALA A 70 -12.37 -11.83 -25.62
N MET A 71 -12.51 -11.19 -26.78
CA MET A 71 -12.31 -11.81 -28.08
C MET A 71 -10.91 -12.45 -28.14
N PRO A 72 -10.76 -13.72 -28.59
CA PRO A 72 -9.48 -14.42 -28.67
C PRO A 72 -8.40 -13.71 -29.53
N GLU A 73 -8.80 -12.67 -30.26
CA GLU A 73 -7.99 -11.97 -31.26
C GLU A 73 -7.38 -10.66 -30.76
N SER A 74 -7.81 -10.10 -29.62
CA SER A 74 -7.20 -8.87 -29.12
C SER A 74 -5.82 -9.16 -28.54
N LEU A 75 -4.80 -8.48 -29.07
CA LEU A 75 -3.46 -8.49 -28.49
C LEU A 75 -3.53 -8.05 -27.02
N SER A 76 -2.75 -8.72 -26.16
CA SER A 76 -2.59 -8.27 -24.78
C SER A 76 -2.15 -6.80 -24.75
N ARG A 77 -2.71 -6.02 -23.82
CA ARG A 77 -2.29 -4.64 -23.58
C ARG A 77 -0.81 -4.58 -23.24
N MET A 78 -0.28 -5.59 -22.54
CA MET A 78 1.15 -5.70 -22.24
C MET A 78 1.97 -5.96 -23.51
N ALA A 79 1.51 -6.83 -24.40
CA ALA A 79 2.17 -7.09 -25.68
C ALA A 79 2.22 -5.82 -26.54
N SER A 80 1.11 -5.08 -26.59
CA SER A 80 0.99 -3.83 -27.35
C SER A 80 1.91 -2.74 -26.78
N LEU A 81 1.99 -2.62 -25.46
CA LEU A 81 2.90 -1.70 -24.79
C LEU A 81 4.36 -2.07 -25.05
N ALA A 82 4.72 -3.35 -24.85
CA ALA A 82 6.08 -3.82 -25.07
C ALA A 82 6.53 -3.52 -26.51
N LEU A 83 5.66 -3.77 -27.50
CA LEU A 83 5.96 -3.50 -28.90
C LEU A 83 6.21 -2.02 -29.14
N THR A 84 5.41 -1.16 -28.50
CA THR A 84 5.57 0.29 -28.56
C THR A 84 6.90 0.73 -27.97
N LEU A 85 7.26 0.23 -26.77
CA LEU A 85 8.52 0.58 -26.10
C LEU A 85 9.75 0.14 -26.90
N VAL A 86 9.68 -1.01 -27.57
CA VAL A 86 10.74 -1.49 -28.46
C VAL A 86 10.84 -0.64 -29.73
N LYS A 87 9.71 -0.27 -30.36
CA LYS A 87 9.68 0.57 -31.57
C LYS A 87 9.99 2.05 -31.28
N ARG A 88 9.81 2.50 -30.05
CA ARG A 88 10.00 3.88 -29.61
C ARG A 88 10.90 3.94 -28.35
N PRO A 89 12.22 3.73 -28.50
CA PRO A 89 13.16 3.81 -27.39
C PRO A 89 13.14 5.17 -26.68
N ASP A 90 12.78 6.24 -27.40
CA ASP A 90 12.58 7.58 -26.83
C ASP A 90 11.46 7.62 -25.80
N LEU A 91 10.40 6.82 -25.97
CA LEU A 91 9.32 6.68 -24.98
C LEU A 91 9.74 5.75 -23.83
N ALA A 92 10.45 4.67 -24.13
CA ALA A 92 10.97 3.75 -23.11
C ALA A 92 11.90 4.45 -22.10
N GLN A 93 12.70 5.41 -22.57
CA GLN A 93 13.56 6.23 -21.72
C GLN A 93 12.78 7.20 -20.81
N LYS A 94 11.51 7.51 -21.11
CA LYS A 94 10.69 8.41 -20.28
C LYS A 94 10.07 7.70 -19.08
N VAL A 95 9.91 6.38 -19.15
CA VAL A 95 9.25 5.59 -18.11
C VAL A 95 10.04 5.65 -16.80
N ARG A 96 9.39 6.14 -15.74
CA ARG A 96 9.91 6.21 -14.37
C ARG A 96 9.15 5.29 -13.42
N ALA A 97 7.86 5.08 -13.66
CA ALA A 97 7.03 4.17 -12.89
C ALA A 97 6.26 3.21 -13.82
N LEU A 98 6.18 1.94 -13.42
CA LEU A 98 5.45 0.90 -14.14
C LEU A 98 4.60 0.08 -13.16
N GLU A 99 3.28 0.08 -13.37
CA GLU A 99 2.34 -0.82 -12.70
C GLU A 99 1.79 -1.84 -13.71
N VAL A 100 2.03 -3.12 -13.44
CA VAL A 100 1.56 -4.22 -14.30
C VAL A 100 1.08 -5.41 -13.47
N HIS A 101 0.00 -6.01 -13.96
CA HIS A 101 -0.65 -7.16 -13.33
C HIS A 101 -0.60 -8.39 -14.25
N PRO A 102 0.59 -8.94 -14.56
CA PRO A 102 0.73 -9.94 -15.62
C PRO A 102 0.08 -11.27 -15.26
N HIS A 103 -0.58 -11.86 -16.25
CA HIS A 103 -1.07 -13.23 -16.16
C HIS A 103 -0.01 -14.24 -16.60
N ILE A 104 -0.07 -15.46 -16.04
CA ILE A 104 0.75 -16.60 -16.49
C ILE A 104 0.24 -17.18 -17.83
N LYS A 105 -0.87 -16.64 -18.35
CA LYS A 105 -1.46 -17.05 -19.63
C LYS A 105 -0.56 -16.64 -20.80
N GLU A 106 -0.47 -17.54 -21.78
CA GLU A 106 0.19 -17.26 -23.05
C GLU A 106 -0.67 -16.32 -23.92
N THR A 107 -0.03 -15.32 -24.51
CA THR A 107 -0.64 -14.36 -25.43
C THR A 107 0.17 -14.27 -26.71
N ARG A 108 -0.51 -13.94 -27.80
CA ARG A 108 0.16 -13.72 -29.09
C ARG A 108 0.98 -12.45 -29.02
N ILE A 109 2.20 -12.52 -29.51
CA ILE A 109 3.10 -11.38 -29.61
C ILE A 109 3.56 -11.17 -31.05
N ASP A 110 3.82 -9.91 -31.39
CA ASP A 110 4.50 -9.55 -32.63
C ASP A 110 5.95 -10.09 -32.57
N PRO A 111 6.41 -10.89 -33.55
CA PRO A 111 7.76 -11.44 -33.57
C PRO A 111 8.87 -10.37 -33.48
N TYR A 112 8.59 -9.12 -33.84
CA TYR A 112 9.51 -7.99 -33.69
C TYR A 112 9.96 -7.78 -32.23
N LEU A 113 9.14 -8.19 -31.25
CA LEU A 113 9.49 -8.14 -29.83
C LEU A 113 10.73 -8.99 -29.48
N LEU A 114 10.96 -10.07 -30.23
CA LEU A 114 12.10 -10.97 -29.99
C LEU A 114 13.39 -10.48 -30.64
N ASN A 115 13.32 -9.54 -31.59
CA ASN A 115 14.47 -9.03 -32.32
C ASN A 115 14.48 -7.49 -32.41
N PRO A 116 14.79 -6.78 -31.31
CA PRO A 116 14.73 -5.32 -31.27
C PRO A 116 15.83 -4.62 -32.07
N THR A 117 16.87 -5.33 -32.53
CA THR A 117 18.04 -4.74 -33.22
C THR A 117 17.73 -4.20 -34.61
N GLY A 118 16.52 -4.43 -35.13
CA GLY A 118 16.11 -3.94 -36.45
C GLY A 118 16.82 -4.65 -37.60
N GLU A 119 17.56 -5.72 -37.34
CA GLU A 119 18.02 -6.63 -38.39
C GLU A 119 16.79 -7.16 -39.13
N ALA A 120 16.84 -7.13 -40.47
CA ALA A 120 15.72 -7.50 -41.31
C ALA A 120 15.17 -8.87 -40.88
N THR A 121 13.94 -8.88 -40.37
CA THR A 121 13.24 -10.10 -40.00
C THR A 121 13.25 -11.03 -41.22
N PRO A 122 13.71 -12.28 -41.11
CA PRO A 122 13.74 -13.20 -42.24
C PRO A 122 12.37 -13.27 -42.91
N LEU A 123 12.32 -13.25 -44.25
CA LEU A 123 11.09 -13.42 -45.02
C LEU A 123 10.30 -14.63 -44.49
N GLY A 124 9.07 -14.39 -44.01
CA GLY A 124 8.19 -15.40 -43.40
C GLY A 124 8.02 -15.30 -41.88
N PHE A 125 8.80 -14.49 -41.17
CA PHE A 125 8.64 -14.30 -39.72
C PHE A 125 7.28 -13.70 -39.34
N GLU A 126 6.68 -12.88 -40.20
CA GLU A 126 5.36 -12.27 -39.99
C GLU A 126 4.21 -13.29 -39.86
N GLN A 127 4.42 -14.53 -40.33
CA GLN A 127 3.43 -15.60 -40.23
C GLN A 127 3.60 -16.48 -38.98
N LEU A 128 4.65 -16.25 -38.18
CA LEU A 128 4.89 -17.03 -36.97
C LEU A 128 3.96 -16.56 -35.86
N ASN A 129 3.10 -17.47 -35.39
CA ASN A 129 2.34 -17.30 -34.16
C ASN A 129 3.26 -17.54 -32.97
N VAL A 130 3.91 -16.48 -32.49
CA VAL A 130 4.73 -16.54 -31.27
C VAL A 130 3.82 -16.31 -30.07
N LEU A 131 3.89 -17.23 -29.12
CA LEU A 131 3.16 -17.17 -27.86
C LEU A 131 4.15 -16.94 -26.72
N LEU A 132 3.90 -15.93 -25.89
CA LEU A 132 4.66 -15.66 -24.67
C LEU A 132 3.72 -15.46 -23.51
N LYS A 133 4.17 -15.78 -22.30
CA LYS A 133 3.45 -15.39 -21.09
C LYS A 133 3.55 -13.89 -20.87
N GLU A 134 2.53 -13.26 -20.30
CA GLU A 134 2.62 -11.82 -20.01
C GLU A 134 3.74 -11.49 -19.03
N THR A 135 4.07 -12.40 -18.12
CA THR A 135 5.25 -12.27 -17.26
C THR A 135 6.55 -12.18 -18.08
N GLU A 136 6.73 -13.01 -19.09
CA GLU A 136 7.90 -12.95 -19.99
C GLU A 136 7.93 -11.62 -20.75
N ILE A 137 6.78 -11.13 -21.22
CA ILE A 137 6.64 -9.82 -21.88
C ILE A 137 7.06 -8.69 -20.94
N VAL A 138 6.67 -8.73 -19.66
CA VAL A 138 7.11 -7.75 -18.66
C VAL A 138 8.63 -7.77 -18.52
N GLY A 139 9.27 -8.94 -18.49
CA GLY A 139 10.73 -8.98 -18.47
C GLY A 139 11.39 -8.42 -19.72
N TYR A 140 10.79 -8.56 -20.90
CA TYR A 140 11.23 -7.86 -22.11
C TYR A 140 11.08 -6.35 -21.98
N MET A 141 9.96 -5.86 -21.44
CA MET A 141 9.75 -4.43 -21.18
C MET A 141 10.86 -3.89 -20.27
N LEU A 142 11.12 -4.53 -19.13
CA LEU A 142 12.15 -4.11 -18.17
C LEU A 142 13.55 -3.98 -18.79
N ARG A 143 13.84 -4.68 -19.89
CA ARG A 143 15.12 -4.53 -20.61
C ARG A 143 15.23 -3.20 -21.38
N GLN A 144 14.11 -2.57 -21.72
CA GLN A 144 14.05 -1.31 -22.45
C GLN A 144 13.99 -0.08 -21.51
N LEU A 145 13.59 -0.28 -20.26
CA LEU A 145 13.24 0.82 -19.33
C LEU A 145 14.41 1.29 -18.48
N SER A 146 15.52 1.73 -19.07
CA SER A 146 16.75 2.12 -18.33
C SER A 146 16.59 3.17 -17.22
N ASN A 147 15.46 3.86 -17.23
CA ASN A 147 15.16 5.02 -16.40
C ASN A 147 14.11 4.75 -15.31
N LEU A 148 13.64 3.49 -15.20
CA LEU A 148 12.66 3.04 -14.22
C LEU A 148 13.17 3.21 -12.79
N GLN A 149 12.32 3.76 -11.92
CA GLN A 149 12.57 4.00 -10.50
C GLN A 149 11.55 3.30 -9.61
N GLU A 150 10.33 3.11 -10.09
CA GLU A 150 9.23 2.49 -9.35
C GLU A 150 8.63 1.34 -10.17
N LEU A 151 8.48 0.17 -9.55
CA LEU A 151 7.90 -1.01 -10.15
C LEU A 151 6.86 -1.61 -9.23
N TRP A 152 5.61 -1.64 -9.69
CA TRP A 152 4.50 -2.34 -9.06
C TRP A 152 4.17 -3.57 -9.89
N LEU A 153 4.38 -4.75 -9.31
CA LEU A 153 4.26 -6.02 -10.01
C LEU A 153 3.33 -6.96 -9.26
N ALA A 154 2.14 -7.15 -9.80
CA ALA A 154 1.15 -8.09 -9.26
C ALA A 154 1.01 -9.31 -10.17
N VAL A 155 1.85 -10.32 -9.93
CA VAL A 155 1.85 -11.54 -10.75
C VAL A 155 0.75 -12.47 -10.24
N ARG A 156 -0.31 -12.61 -11.04
CA ARG A 156 -1.40 -13.55 -10.72
C ARG A 156 -1.09 -14.92 -11.28
N ASP A 157 -0.93 -15.88 -10.38
CA ASP A 157 -1.02 -17.29 -10.76
C ASP A 157 -2.50 -17.64 -10.95
N GLY A 158 -2.86 -18.09 -12.15
CA GLY A 158 -4.24 -18.51 -12.46
C GLY A 158 -4.74 -19.66 -11.58
N SER A 159 -3.87 -20.25 -10.76
CA SER A 159 -4.23 -21.22 -9.72
C SER A 159 -5.01 -20.64 -8.55
N VAL A 160 -4.93 -19.33 -8.28
CA VAL A 160 -5.60 -18.71 -7.12
C VAL A 160 -7.12 -18.74 -7.31
N ALA A 161 -7.62 -18.45 -8.51
CA ALA A 161 -9.05 -18.52 -8.85
C ALA A 161 -9.59 -19.97 -9.00
N ASN A 162 -8.75 -20.98 -8.79
CA ASN A 162 -9.18 -22.38 -8.72
C ASN A 162 -8.53 -22.97 -7.47
N ALA A 163 -9.15 -22.75 -6.30
CA ALA A 163 -8.72 -23.21 -4.96
C ALA A 163 -8.35 -24.71 -4.86
N ARG A 164 -8.50 -25.49 -5.94
CA ARG A 164 -8.22 -26.92 -6.06
C ARG A 164 -6.85 -27.26 -6.65
N LEU A 165 -6.07 -26.31 -7.16
CA LEU A 165 -4.73 -26.63 -7.68
C LEU A 165 -3.70 -26.79 -6.53
N PRO A 166 -2.87 -27.85 -6.55
CA PRO A 166 -1.89 -28.09 -5.50
C PRO A 166 -0.92 -26.91 -5.30
N ARG A 167 -0.72 -26.49 -4.04
CA ARG A 167 0.21 -25.41 -3.61
C ARG A 167 1.65 -25.52 -4.16
N SER A 168 2.03 -26.66 -4.73
CA SER A 168 3.38 -26.92 -5.27
C SER A 168 3.73 -26.12 -6.54
N HIS A 169 2.75 -25.56 -7.26
CA HIS A 169 3.00 -24.82 -8.51
C HIS A 169 3.14 -23.30 -8.30
N GLN A 170 2.78 -22.80 -7.12
CA GLN A 170 2.78 -21.39 -6.74
C GLN A 170 4.18 -20.82 -6.44
N GLY A 171 5.27 -21.36 -7.00
CA GLY A 171 6.65 -20.98 -6.63
C GLY A 171 7.44 -20.22 -7.70
N TYR A 172 6.88 -20.03 -8.89
CA TYR A 172 7.71 -19.75 -10.08
C TYR A 172 7.25 -18.58 -10.94
N ALA A 173 6.22 -17.85 -10.53
CA ALA A 173 5.64 -16.79 -11.34
C ALA A 173 6.67 -15.69 -11.68
N MET A 174 7.46 -15.28 -10.68
CA MET A 174 8.58 -14.34 -10.86
C MET A 174 9.70 -14.90 -11.74
N LYS A 175 9.97 -16.22 -11.67
CA LYS A 175 10.98 -16.89 -12.52
C LYS A 175 10.65 -16.80 -14.00
N HIS A 176 9.38 -16.62 -14.35
CA HIS A 176 8.98 -16.48 -15.74
C HIS A 176 9.32 -15.11 -16.33
N LEU A 177 9.58 -14.06 -15.53
CA LEU A 177 9.87 -12.73 -16.07
C LEU A 177 11.01 -12.75 -17.10
N PHE A 178 12.10 -13.45 -16.79
CA PHE A 178 13.30 -13.44 -17.64
C PHE A 178 13.59 -14.79 -18.33
N GLY A 179 12.58 -15.65 -18.44
CA GLY A 179 12.73 -17.01 -18.96
C GLY A 179 13.29 -18.00 -17.93
N ARG A 180 13.31 -19.29 -18.28
CA ARG A 180 13.71 -20.35 -17.35
C ARG A 180 15.17 -20.16 -16.90
N HIS A 181 15.33 -19.88 -15.60
CA HIS A 181 16.58 -19.76 -14.84
C HIS A 181 17.37 -18.47 -15.09
N TYR A 182 16.93 -17.36 -14.46
CA TYR A 182 17.87 -16.26 -14.25
C TYR A 182 18.80 -16.55 -13.05
N THR A 183 20.09 -16.29 -13.21
CA THR A 183 21.05 -16.33 -12.09
C THR A 183 21.08 -14.98 -11.36
N ARG A 184 21.53 -14.99 -10.10
CA ARG A 184 21.67 -13.80 -9.25
C ARG A 184 22.34 -12.59 -9.93
N THR A 185 23.37 -12.81 -10.75
CA THR A 185 24.09 -11.74 -11.44
C THR A 185 23.26 -11.06 -12.52
N GLN A 186 22.23 -11.74 -13.04
CA GLN A 186 21.50 -11.27 -14.22
C GLN A 186 20.45 -10.20 -13.90
N LEU A 187 19.97 -10.05 -12.66
CA LEU A 187 19.00 -9.00 -12.35
C LEU A 187 19.60 -7.59 -12.47
N MET A 188 20.85 -7.41 -12.02
CA MET A 188 21.56 -6.13 -12.11
C MET A 188 21.90 -5.75 -13.56
N ASP A 189 22.00 -6.75 -14.44
CA ASP A 189 22.26 -6.51 -15.86
C ASP A 189 21.05 -5.94 -16.59
N ILE A 190 19.84 -6.08 -16.05
CA ILE A 190 18.59 -5.62 -16.67
C ILE A 190 18.47 -4.10 -16.48
N PRO A 191 18.49 -3.30 -17.57
CA PRO A 191 18.48 -1.84 -17.49
C PRO A 191 17.41 -1.25 -16.58
N GLY A 192 16.18 -1.73 -16.63
CA GLY A 192 15.09 -1.20 -15.80
C GLY A 192 15.13 -1.58 -14.33
N LEU A 193 16.03 -2.47 -13.90
CA LEU A 193 16.22 -2.77 -12.48
C LEU A 193 17.41 -2.02 -11.89
N ARG A 194 18.28 -1.41 -12.71
CA ARG A 194 19.51 -0.75 -12.25
C ARG A 194 19.22 0.46 -11.37
N ASN A 195 18.22 1.27 -11.71
CA ASN A 195 17.90 2.50 -11.00
C ASN A 195 16.65 2.39 -10.11
N LEU A 196 16.18 1.16 -9.87
CA LEU A 196 14.96 0.90 -9.14
C LEU A 196 15.11 1.28 -7.66
N LYS A 197 14.24 2.16 -7.18
CA LYS A 197 14.21 2.68 -5.80
C LYS A 197 13.05 2.11 -4.98
N THR A 198 11.92 1.89 -5.64
CA THR A 198 10.69 1.36 -5.03
C THR A 198 10.24 0.14 -5.80
N LEU A 199 9.97 -0.93 -5.06
CA LEU A 199 9.48 -2.20 -5.60
C LEU A 199 8.31 -2.68 -4.77
N GLU A 200 7.18 -2.92 -5.42
CA GLU A 200 6.04 -3.58 -4.82
C GLU A 200 5.77 -4.89 -5.54
N ILE A 201 5.70 -5.98 -4.78
CA ILE A 201 5.50 -7.33 -5.33
C ILE A 201 4.28 -7.97 -4.68
N HIS A 202 3.26 -8.21 -5.50
CA HIS A 202 2.14 -9.09 -5.19
C HIS A 202 2.32 -10.38 -5.98
N SER A 203 3.09 -11.31 -5.41
CA SER A 203 3.31 -12.64 -5.98
C SER A 203 3.18 -13.69 -4.88
N SER A 204 3.30 -14.96 -5.23
CA SER A 204 3.25 -16.06 -4.26
C SER A 204 4.55 -16.28 -3.47
N SER A 205 5.66 -15.68 -3.90
CA SER A 205 6.96 -15.75 -3.22
C SER A 205 7.90 -14.65 -3.69
N LEU A 206 8.58 -14.03 -2.73
CA LEU A 206 9.66 -13.07 -2.98
C LEU A 206 10.99 -13.82 -3.05
N GLU A 207 11.78 -13.55 -4.08
CA GLU A 207 13.13 -14.10 -4.17
C GLU A 207 14.16 -13.08 -3.69
N TRP A 208 15.13 -13.56 -2.90
CA TRP A 208 16.15 -12.70 -2.29
C TRP A 208 16.92 -11.79 -3.26
N PRO A 209 17.25 -12.19 -4.51
CA PRO A 209 17.92 -11.30 -5.46
C PRO A 209 17.22 -9.96 -5.72
N TRP A 210 15.89 -9.89 -5.62
CA TRP A 210 15.13 -8.63 -5.77
C TRP A 210 15.39 -7.65 -4.65
N CYS A 211 15.60 -8.14 -3.43
CA CYS A 211 15.92 -7.31 -2.27
C CYS A 211 17.30 -6.64 -2.38
N ARG A 212 18.14 -7.10 -3.33
CA ARG A 212 19.55 -6.73 -3.45
C ARG A 212 19.86 -5.78 -4.59
N LEU A 213 18.83 -5.26 -5.25
CA LEU A 213 18.99 -4.20 -6.23
C LEU A 213 19.66 -3.00 -5.53
N GLN A 214 20.77 -2.52 -6.12
CA GLN A 214 21.71 -1.61 -5.46
C GLN A 214 21.07 -0.30 -4.97
N HIS A 215 20.05 0.18 -5.67
CA HIS A 215 19.38 1.45 -5.39
C HIS A 215 18.02 1.27 -4.70
N LEU A 216 17.62 0.03 -4.38
CA LEU A 216 16.32 -0.27 -3.80
C LEU A 216 16.28 0.14 -2.33
N THR A 217 15.44 1.13 -2.03
CA THR A 217 15.26 1.68 -0.68
C THR A 217 13.89 1.40 -0.10
N CYS A 218 12.88 1.17 -0.93
CA CYS A 218 11.51 0.87 -0.52
C CYS A 218 11.07 -0.47 -1.12
N LEU A 219 10.62 -1.39 -0.27
CA LEU A 219 10.10 -2.69 -0.67
C LEU A 219 8.70 -2.87 -0.05
N SER A 220 7.70 -3.10 -0.87
CA SER A 220 6.35 -3.49 -0.47
C SER A 220 6.02 -4.91 -0.93
N VAL A 221 5.43 -5.71 -0.05
CA VAL A 221 5.17 -7.13 -0.26
C VAL A 221 3.72 -7.46 0.04
N GLY A 222 3.02 -7.99 -0.97
CA GLY A 222 1.61 -8.33 -0.89
C GLY A 222 1.27 -9.48 0.07
N PRO A 223 -0.04 -9.71 0.31
CA PRO A 223 -0.56 -10.55 1.40
C PRO A 223 -0.21 -12.03 1.27
N HIS A 224 -0.08 -12.52 0.05
CA HIS A 224 0.18 -13.94 -0.23
C HIS A 224 1.65 -14.21 -0.58
N CYS A 225 2.50 -13.20 -0.44
CA CYS A 225 3.89 -13.30 -0.83
C CYS A 225 4.73 -13.87 0.29
N ARG A 226 5.17 -15.13 0.09
CA ARG A 226 6.06 -15.82 1.01
C ARG A 226 7.45 -15.17 1.01
N LEU A 227 7.96 -14.89 2.20
CA LEU A 227 9.33 -14.39 2.36
C LEU A 227 10.35 -15.52 2.10
N PRO A 228 11.50 -15.19 1.51
CA PRO A 228 12.57 -16.16 1.29
C PRO A 228 13.12 -16.67 2.62
N SER A 229 13.53 -17.94 2.68
CA SER A 229 14.10 -18.51 3.90
C SER A 229 15.48 -17.93 4.17
N ALA A 230 15.80 -17.72 5.45
CA ALA A 230 17.15 -17.29 5.83
C ALA A 230 18.21 -18.35 5.46
N SER A 231 17.86 -19.64 5.50
CA SER A 231 18.79 -20.71 5.14
C SER A 231 19.26 -20.68 3.68
N GLU A 232 18.50 -20.04 2.77
CA GLU A 232 18.83 -20.02 1.35
C GLU A 232 19.96 -19.02 1.01
N TYR A 233 20.19 -17.99 1.83
CA TYR A 233 21.12 -16.87 1.53
C TYR A 233 21.79 -16.27 2.79
N PRO A 234 22.57 -17.04 3.57
CA PRO A 234 22.91 -16.72 4.96
C PRO A 234 23.65 -15.39 5.21
N GLU A 235 24.36 -14.82 4.23
CA GLU A 235 25.32 -13.71 4.47
C GLU A 235 24.98 -12.39 3.76
N GLU A 236 23.86 -12.32 3.06
CA GLU A 236 23.58 -11.18 2.19
C GLU A 236 22.69 -10.14 2.88
N LEU A 237 23.17 -8.90 2.98
CA LEU A 237 22.43 -7.73 3.48
C LEU A 237 21.89 -6.89 2.32
N CYS A 238 20.85 -6.10 2.57
CA CYS A 238 20.29 -5.14 1.60
C CYS A 238 20.25 -3.69 2.14
N GLN A 239 19.94 -2.75 1.25
CA GLN A 239 19.92 -1.29 1.50
C GLN A 239 18.51 -0.74 1.76
N ILE A 240 17.55 -1.63 2.01
CA ILE A 240 16.15 -1.27 2.23
C ILE A 240 16.02 -0.45 3.52
N LYS A 241 15.33 0.69 3.42
CA LYS A 241 15.04 1.62 4.52
C LYS A 241 13.56 1.62 4.92
N VAL A 242 12.69 1.40 3.93
CA VAL A 242 11.24 1.31 4.10
C VAL A 242 10.82 -0.07 3.67
N PHE A 243 10.24 -0.83 4.61
CA PHE A 243 9.66 -2.13 4.33
C PHE A 243 8.19 -2.13 4.68
N GLU A 244 7.37 -2.42 3.69
CA GLU A 244 5.92 -2.51 3.80
C GLU A 244 5.49 -3.95 3.52
N ILE A 245 4.58 -4.46 4.34
CA ILE A 245 4.17 -5.85 4.25
C ILE A 245 2.70 -6.00 4.58
N LEU A 246 1.93 -6.58 3.64
CA LEU A 246 0.57 -7.04 3.92
C LEU A 246 0.64 -8.43 4.54
N ARG A 247 -0.01 -8.65 5.68
CA ARG A 247 -0.07 -9.95 6.36
C ARG A 247 -1.48 -10.27 6.81
N ARG A 248 -1.81 -11.55 6.77
CA ARG A 248 -3.05 -12.05 7.35
C ARG A 248 -3.01 -11.85 8.86
N THR A 249 -4.17 -11.63 9.45
CA THR A 249 -4.37 -11.50 10.91
C THR A 249 -3.93 -12.75 11.69
N THR A 250 -3.74 -13.90 11.04
CA THR A 250 -3.08 -15.09 11.62
C THR A 250 -1.66 -14.83 12.12
N ILE A 251 -1.04 -13.69 11.80
CA ILE A 251 0.24 -13.31 12.44
C ILE A 251 0.07 -12.98 13.94
N LEU A 252 -1.16 -12.74 14.37
CA LEU A 252 -1.50 -12.40 15.75
C LEU A 252 -1.80 -13.65 16.61
N ASP A 253 -2.22 -14.78 16.02
CA ASP A 253 -2.63 -15.97 16.76
C ASP A 253 -1.49 -16.96 17.07
N ASP A 254 -0.58 -17.17 16.12
CA ASP A 254 0.52 -18.14 16.21
C ASP A 254 1.82 -17.55 15.62
N PRO A 255 2.68 -16.94 16.45
CA PRO A 255 3.97 -16.40 15.99
C PRO A 255 4.94 -17.51 15.51
N VAL A 256 4.68 -18.77 15.86
CA VAL A 256 5.51 -19.92 15.48
C VAL A 256 5.05 -20.53 14.15
N ALA A 257 3.91 -20.08 13.61
CA ALA A 257 3.42 -20.52 12.32
C ALA A 257 4.55 -20.40 11.27
N PRO A 258 4.84 -21.47 10.48
CA PRO A 258 5.98 -21.47 9.57
C PRO A 258 6.00 -20.35 8.52
N GLU A 259 4.84 -19.72 8.27
CA GLU A 259 4.71 -18.55 7.41
C GLU A 259 5.25 -17.26 8.05
N HIS A 260 5.00 -17.05 9.34
CA HIS A 260 5.36 -15.84 10.09
C HIS A 260 6.75 -15.92 10.72
N ALA A 261 7.19 -17.13 11.09
CA ALA A 261 8.52 -17.39 11.66
C ALA A 261 9.69 -16.90 10.76
N LYS A 262 9.43 -16.63 9.47
CA LYS A 262 10.40 -16.08 8.52
C LYS A 262 10.56 -14.56 8.59
N LEU A 263 9.63 -13.84 9.22
CA LEU A 263 9.65 -12.38 9.27
C LEU A 263 10.91 -11.86 9.99
N THR A 264 11.14 -12.28 11.22
CA THR A 264 12.31 -11.82 12.00
C THR A 264 13.64 -12.14 11.28
N PRO A 265 13.91 -13.37 10.81
CA PRO A 265 15.14 -13.64 10.05
C PRO A 265 15.28 -12.81 8.77
N PHE A 266 14.15 -12.48 8.11
CA PHE A 266 14.14 -11.64 6.91
C PHE A 266 14.48 -10.18 7.23
N LEU A 267 13.87 -9.61 8.27
CA LEU A 267 14.15 -8.25 8.75
C LEU A 267 15.61 -8.06 9.21
N ARG A 268 16.24 -9.10 9.78
CA ARG A 268 17.67 -9.09 10.18
C ARG A 268 18.64 -8.79 9.04
N ARG A 269 18.19 -8.90 7.79
CA ARG A 269 18.99 -8.61 6.60
C ARG A 269 18.86 -7.18 6.10
N MET A 270 18.07 -6.36 6.79
CA MET A 270 17.82 -4.96 6.48
C MET A 270 18.43 -4.08 7.60
N PRO A 271 19.77 -3.99 7.71
CA PRO A 271 20.42 -3.26 8.80
C PRO A 271 20.13 -1.74 8.76
N HIS A 272 19.59 -1.23 7.67
CA HIS A 272 19.24 0.18 7.48
C HIS A 272 17.72 0.43 7.55
N LEU A 273 16.94 -0.55 8.00
CA LEU A 273 15.48 -0.45 8.10
C LEU A 273 15.07 0.58 9.15
N THR A 274 14.54 1.71 8.70
CA THR A 274 14.07 2.79 9.57
C THR A 274 12.56 2.84 9.68
N THR A 275 11.85 2.35 8.67
CA THR A 275 10.39 2.42 8.56
C THR A 275 9.84 1.03 8.27
N LEU A 276 8.98 0.54 9.16
CA LEU A 276 8.27 -0.72 9.01
C LEU A 276 6.77 -0.45 9.00
N VAL A 277 6.10 -0.82 7.90
CA VAL A 277 4.66 -0.71 7.74
C VAL A 277 4.08 -2.11 7.60
N ILE A 278 3.16 -2.46 8.50
CA ILE A 278 2.49 -3.77 8.53
C ILE A 278 1.00 -3.53 8.36
N TRP A 279 0.47 -4.01 7.24
CA TRP A 279 -0.95 -3.99 6.96
C TRP A 279 -1.56 -5.34 7.29
N LEU A 280 -2.61 -5.37 8.10
CA LEU A 280 -3.30 -6.56 8.53
C LEU A 280 -4.56 -6.78 7.71
N ILE A 281 -4.72 -7.96 7.12
CA ILE A 281 -5.91 -8.33 6.35
C ILE A 281 -6.64 -9.51 7.02
N ASN A 282 -7.92 -9.31 7.34
CA ASN A 282 -8.78 -10.35 7.90
C ASN A 282 -9.71 -11.00 6.86
N THR A 283 -9.41 -10.83 5.58
CA THR A 283 -10.19 -11.38 4.47
C THR A 283 -9.27 -12.01 3.42
N ILE A 284 -9.79 -12.97 2.68
CA ILE A 284 -9.20 -13.48 1.45
C ILE A 284 -9.99 -12.80 0.33
N TYR A 285 -9.34 -11.94 -0.46
CA TYR A 285 -9.95 -11.30 -1.64
C TYR A 285 -10.34 -12.30 -2.77
N ASP A 286 -10.31 -13.61 -2.52
CA ASP A 286 -10.90 -14.58 -3.43
C ASP A 286 -12.38 -14.68 -3.14
N TYR A 287 -13.16 -14.20 -4.10
CA TYR A 287 -14.62 -14.24 -4.19
C TYR A 287 -15.26 -15.65 -4.10
N ASP A 288 -14.50 -16.68 -3.77
CA ASP A 288 -15.04 -18.01 -3.47
C ASP A 288 -15.32 -18.07 -1.96
N GLU A 289 -16.53 -17.65 -1.59
CA GLU A 289 -17.10 -17.57 -0.23
C GLU A 289 -16.99 -18.86 0.62
N GLU A 290 -16.54 -19.98 0.04
CA GLU A 290 -16.57 -21.30 0.67
C GLU A 290 -15.34 -21.63 1.53
N ASP A 291 -14.25 -20.85 1.47
CA ASP A 291 -13.03 -21.09 2.26
C ASP A 291 -12.68 -19.88 3.12
N LEU A 292 -13.62 -19.52 4.02
CA LEU A 292 -13.35 -18.66 5.16
C LEU A 292 -12.39 -19.42 6.11
N GLY A 293 -11.10 -19.42 5.79
CA GLY A 293 -10.05 -19.97 6.65
C GLY A 293 -10.08 -19.36 8.06
N PRO A 294 -9.21 -19.83 8.98
CA PRO A 294 -9.19 -19.34 10.37
C PRO A 294 -8.79 -17.87 10.39
N TYR A 295 -9.78 -17.00 10.37
CA TYR A 295 -9.64 -15.59 10.69
C TYR A 295 -9.79 -15.43 12.20
N LEU A 296 -9.28 -14.31 12.71
CA LEU A 296 -9.50 -13.99 14.10
C LEU A 296 -10.99 -13.89 14.36
N SER A 297 -11.40 -14.58 15.42
CA SER A 297 -12.79 -14.76 15.82
C SER A 297 -12.83 -14.95 17.32
N LEU A 298 -14.02 -15.01 17.89
CA LEU A 298 -14.20 -15.24 19.32
C LEU A 298 -13.50 -16.53 19.80
N ASP A 299 -13.47 -17.57 18.97
CA ASP A 299 -12.87 -18.87 19.32
C ASP A 299 -11.35 -18.89 19.11
N GLN A 300 -10.80 -17.95 18.35
CA GLN A 300 -9.39 -17.84 18.01
C GLN A 300 -8.94 -16.37 18.09
N PRO A 301 -8.73 -15.85 19.32
CA PRO A 301 -8.30 -14.48 19.50
C PRO A 301 -6.83 -14.29 19.09
N GLY A 302 -6.50 -13.07 18.66
CA GLY A 302 -5.14 -12.66 18.32
C GLY A 302 -4.48 -11.85 19.45
N TYR A 303 -3.16 -11.77 19.43
CA TYR A 303 -2.37 -11.01 20.38
C TYR A 303 -1.37 -10.14 19.62
N PHE A 304 -1.40 -8.82 19.83
CA PHE A 304 -0.40 -7.95 19.21
C PHE A 304 1.01 -8.22 19.72
N ASP A 305 1.17 -8.75 20.93
CA ASP A 305 2.50 -9.18 21.41
C ASP A 305 3.14 -10.24 20.51
N SER A 306 2.37 -11.15 19.90
CA SER A 306 2.88 -12.11 18.90
C SER A 306 3.55 -11.41 17.72
N LEU A 307 2.94 -10.32 17.23
CA LEU A 307 3.51 -9.51 16.16
C LEU A 307 4.71 -8.70 16.65
N ILE A 308 4.60 -8.07 17.82
CA ILE A 308 5.66 -7.22 18.37
C ILE A 308 6.92 -8.04 18.67
N GLU A 309 6.82 -9.29 19.12
CA GLU A 309 7.97 -10.20 19.30
C GLU A 309 8.83 -10.33 18.03
N HIS A 310 8.21 -10.28 16.84
CA HIS A 310 8.95 -10.32 15.58
C HIS A 310 9.74 -9.03 15.29
N ILE A 311 9.31 -7.90 15.87
CA ILE A 311 9.81 -6.54 15.65
C ILE A 311 10.81 -6.13 16.73
N LEU A 312 10.66 -6.61 17.97
CA LEU A 312 11.53 -6.29 19.13
C LEU A 312 13.03 -6.35 18.84
N PRO A 313 13.56 -7.33 18.07
CA PRO A 313 14.99 -7.38 17.73
C PRO A 313 15.52 -6.15 16.97
N PHE A 314 14.64 -5.28 16.48
CA PHE A 314 14.92 -4.09 15.69
C PHE A 314 14.55 -2.78 16.41
N GLY A 315 14.15 -2.86 17.69
CA GLY A 315 13.70 -1.70 18.47
C GLY A 315 14.74 -0.58 18.61
N SER A 316 16.02 -0.87 18.35
CA SER A 316 17.12 0.10 18.33
C SER A 316 17.38 0.76 16.96
N VAL A 317 16.67 0.35 15.92
CA VAL A 317 16.89 0.83 14.54
C VAL A 317 15.62 1.42 13.93
N ILE A 318 14.46 0.81 14.20
CA ILE A 318 13.19 1.29 13.67
C ILE A 318 12.84 2.63 14.32
N ARG A 319 12.56 3.63 13.48
CA ARG A 319 12.13 4.98 13.85
C ARG A 319 10.64 5.21 13.57
N VAL A 320 10.10 4.55 12.55
CA VAL A 320 8.68 4.64 12.18
C VAL A 320 8.10 3.24 12.13
N LEU A 321 7.06 3.01 12.91
CA LEU A 321 6.31 1.76 12.94
C LEU A 321 4.84 2.08 12.70
N GLU A 322 4.29 1.47 11.66
CA GLU A 322 2.88 1.57 11.33
C GLU A 322 2.27 0.16 11.33
N ILE A 323 1.25 -0.06 12.14
CA ILE A 323 0.46 -1.30 12.18
C ILE A 323 -0.99 -0.89 11.91
N ARG A 324 -1.47 -1.19 10.71
CA ARG A 324 -2.80 -0.76 10.25
C ARG A 324 -3.57 -1.95 9.75
N HIS A 325 -4.88 -1.96 9.84
CA HIS A 325 -5.69 -2.88 9.03
C HIS A 325 -5.74 -2.41 7.56
N HIS A 326 -5.83 -3.37 6.63
CA HIS A 326 -5.87 -3.13 5.21
C HIS A 326 -7.32 -2.94 4.73
N GLY A 327 -7.63 -1.73 4.26
CA GLY A 327 -8.92 -1.40 3.66
C GLY A 327 -9.93 -0.82 4.65
N SER A 328 -10.99 -0.22 4.12
CA SER A 328 -12.03 0.44 4.91
C SER A 328 -13.08 -0.52 5.47
N ASP A 329 -13.24 -1.72 4.91
CA ASP A 329 -14.58 -2.32 4.94
C ASP A 329 -14.85 -3.28 6.10
N HIS A 330 -13.81 -3.78 6.81
CA HIS A 330 -14.01 -4.81 7.85
C HIS A 330 -13.04 -4.71 9.05
N PRO A 331 -13.20 -3.72 9.95
CA PRO A 331 -12.41 -3.60 11.18
C PRO A 331 -12.85 -4.57 12.30
N GLU A 332 -13.90 -5.38 12.10
CA GLU A 332 -14.55 -6.16 13.18
C GLU A 332 -13.61 -7.22 13.81
N PHE A 333 -12.53 -7.58 13.13
CA PHE A 333 -11.53 -8.49 13.70
C PHE A 333 -10.80 -7.90 14.90
N LEU A 334 -10.78 -6.57 15.02
CA LEU A 334 -10.17 -5.84 16.13
C LEU A 334 -10.90 -6.12 17.45
N ASP A 335 -12.16 -6.57 17.42
CA ASP A 335 -12.86 -7.00 18.63
C ASP A 335 -12.29 -8.30 19.25
N TYR A 336 -11.48 -9.04 18.49
CA TYR A 336 -10.92 -10.34 18.87
C TYR A 336 -9.41 -10.30 19.08
N VAL A 337 -8.81 -9.12 19.28
CA VAL A 337 -7.37 -8.99 19.56
C VAL A 337 -7.12 -8.45 20.96
N SER A 338 -5.99 -8.87 21.53
CA SER A 338 -5.46 -8.33 22.79
C SER A 338 -4.36 -7.30 22.52
N PRO A 339 -4.30 -6.22 23.33
CA PRO A 339 -3.30 -5.16 23.17
C PRO A 339 -1.89 -5.65 23.42
N SER A 340 -0.90 -4.91 22.91
CA SER A 340 0.51 -5.19 23.18
C SER A 340 0.95 -4.65 24.53
N THR A 341 1.83 -5.41 25.19
CA THR A 341 2.49 -5.03 26.44
C THR A 341 3.95 -4.61 26.26
N SER A 342 4.49 -4.72 25.05
CA SER A 342 5.94 -4.70 24.78
C SER A 342 6.44 -3.53 23.95
N LEU A 343 5.57 -2.60 23.54
CA LEU A 343 5.94 -1.47 22.66
C LEU A 343 7.05 -0.58 23.24
N ALA A 344 7.11 -0.38 24.56
CA ALA A 344 8.11 0.46 25.22
C ALA A 344 9.57 0.03 24.98
N GLN A 345 9.78 -1.22 24.56
CA GLN A 345 11.10 -1.75 24.21
C GLN A 345 11.62 -1.22 22.87
N LEU A 346 10.77 -0.58 22.04
CA LEU A 346 11.13 0.04 20.77
C LEU A 346 11.75 1.43 21.00
N VAL A 347 12.87 1.46 21.71
CA VAL A 347 13.47 2.70 22.25
C VAL A 347 13.89 3.72 21.20
N SER A 348 14.06 3.35 19.93
CA SER A 348 14.40 4.30 18.85
C SER A 348 13.19 4.82 18.07
N LEU A 349 11.99 4.41 18.46
CA LEU A 349 10.77 4.77 17.76
C LEU A 349 10.41 6.23 18.01
N GLU A 350 10.18 6.95 16.92
CA GLU A 350 9.79 8.37 16.86
C GLU A 350 8.35 8.52 16.36
N VAL A 351 7.90 7.67 15.43
CA VAL A 351 6.53 7.69 14.93
C VAL A 351 5.89 6.32 15.14
N LEU A 352 4.76 6.31 15.84
CA LEU A 352 3.93 5.13 16.03
C LEU A 352 2.55 5.42 15.44
N GLU A 353 2.13 4.60 14.49
CA GLU A 353 0.78 4.62 13.94
C GLU A 353 0.13 3.27 14.09
N VAL A 354 -0.97 3.21 14.85
CA VAL A 354 -1.60 1.95 15.23
C VAL A 354 -3.12 2.07 15.29
N ASP A 355 -3.82 0.95 15.11
CA ASP A 355 -5.20 0.82 15.56
C ASP A 355 -5.26 0.88 17.10
N TYR A 356 -6.35 1.45 17.64
CA TYR A 356 -6.58 1.63 19.08
C TYR A 356 -6.33 0.34 19.89
N GLU A 357 -6.71 -0.80 19.34
CA GLU A 357 -6.63 -2.12 19.96
C GLU A 357 -5.20 -2.63 20.15
N VAL A 358 -4.22 -2.04 19.46
CA VAL A 358 -2.81 -2.31 19.73
C VAL A 358 -2.41 -1.78 21.10
N LEU A 359 -3.01 -0.67 21.54
CA LEU A 359 -2.69 -0.01 22.78
C LEU A 359 -3.59 -0.52 23.91
N LEU A 360 -4.90 -0.53 23.68
CA LEU A 360 -5.91 -0.70 24.73
C LEU A 360 -6.97 -1.73 24.29
N ALA A 361 -7.48 -2.54 25.21
CA ALA A 361 -8.56 -3.47 24.89
C ALA A 361 -9.90 -2.72 24.81
N SER A 362 -10.77 -3.08 23.86
CA SER A 362 -12.11 -2.46 23.70
C SER A 362 -13.09 -2.84 24.81
N SER A 363 -12.88 -3.99 25.47
CA SER A 363 -13.85 -4.57 26.43
C SER A 363 -13.42 -4.56 27.90
N ASP A 364 -12.16 -4.25 28.20
CA ASP A 364 -11.63 -4.32 29.57
C ASP A 364 -11.38 -2.93 30.18
N THR A 365 -12.40 -2.40 30.86
CA THR A 365 -12.30 -1.14 31.61
C THR A 365 -11.58 -1.30 32.95
N THR A 366 -11.14 -2.51 33.34
CA THR A 366 -10.67 -2.76 34.71
C THR A 366 -9.17 -2.59 34.89
N ARG A 367 -8.39 -2.64 33.81
CA ARG A 367 -6.94 -2.50 33.88
C ARG A 367 -6.56 -1.01 33.81
N PRO A 368 -5.91 -0.45 34.85
CA PRO A 368 -5.45 0.92 34.80
C PRO A 368 -4.49 1.08 33.63
N LEU A 369 -4.83 2.03 32.76
CA LEU A 369 -4.06 2.38 31.58
C LEU A 369 -2.72 2.95 32.02
N SER A 370 -1.63 2.48 31.39
CA SER A 370 -0.30 2.96 31.69
C SER A 370 0.43 3.34 30.42
N CYS A 371 0.78 4.61 30.30
CA CYS A 371 1.60 5.18 29.25
C CYS A 371 2.99 4.53 29.18
N ASN A 372 3.40 3.77 30.20
CA ASN A 372 4.62 2.95 30.20
C ASN A 372 4.65 1.89 29.10
N ILE A 373 3.53 1.62 28.40
CA ILE A 373 3.54 0.78 27.20
C ILE A 373 4.13 1.50 25.99
N LEU A 374 4.11 2.83 25.94
CA LEU A 374 4.55 3.61 24.78
C LEU A 374 6.08 3.77 24.78
N PRO A 375 6.72 3.88 23.60
CA PRO A 375 8.14 4.18 23.51
C PRO A 375 8.49 5.56 24.10
N PRO A 376 9.62 5.69 24.82
CA PRO A 376 10.00 6.94 25.48
C PRO A 376 10.45 8.06 24.52
N ASN A 377 10.91 7.72 23.32
CA ASN A 377 11.44 8.67 22.34
C ASN A 377 10.43 9.08 21.27
N LEU A 378 9.15 8.82 21.50
CA LEU A 378 8.09 9.10 20.56
C LEU A 378 7.93 10.60 20.31
N GLU A 379 7.82 10.98 19.04
CA GLU A 379 7.54 12.34 18.55
C GLU A 379 6.10 12.49 18.07
N VAL A 380 5.59 11.46 17.39
CA VAL A 380 4.24 11.43 16.82
C VAL A 380 3.54 10.13 17.18
N LEU A 381 2.39 10.24 17.81
CA LEU A 381 1.47 9.12 18.08
C LEU A 381 0.23 9.27 17.21
N LYS A 382 -0.09 8.26 16.40
CA LYS A 382 -1.29 8.23 15.57
C LYS A 382 -2.13 7.02 15.93
N ILE A 383 -3.38 7.25 16.27
CA ILE A 383 -4.30 6.22 16.74
C ILE A 383 -5.51 6.21 15.81
N HIS A 384 -5.74 5.07 15.17
CA HIS A 384 -6.95 4.81 14.39
C HIS A 384 -8.04 4.25 15.30
N HIS A 385 -9.28 4.61 15.02
CA HIS A 385 -10.46 4.08 15.72
C HIS A 385 -10.46 4.25 17.25
N PRO A 386 -10.08 5.42 17.79
CA PRO A 386 -10.01 5.60 19.23
C PRO A 386 -11.37 5.36 19.90
N CYS A 387 -11.37 4.65 21.03
CA CYS A 387 -12.50 4.55 21.95
C CYS A 387 -12.39 5.57 23.08
N SER A 388 -13.50 5.84 23.78
CA SER A 388 -13.63 6.89 24.80
C SER A 388 -12.61 6.82 25.94
N ASN A 389 -12.21 5.61 26.34
CA ASN A 389 -11.19 5.37 27.36
C ASN A 389 -9.75 5.71 26.89
N ILE A 390 -9.53 6.11 25.63
CA ILE A 390 -8.24 6.68 25.21
C ILE A 390 -7.89 7.94 26.01
N VAL A 391 -8.91 8.65 26.54
CA VAL A 391 -8.73 9.87 27.33
C VAL A 391 -7.95 9.60 28.62
N ASP A 392 -8.11 8.42 29.21
CA ASP A 392 -7.31 8.01 30.38
C ASP A 392 -5.83 7.86 30.01
N LEU A 393 -5.51 7.34 28.82
CA LEU A 393 -4.14 7.31 28.31
C LEU A 393 -3.61 8.73 28.09
N LEU A 394 -4.42 9.66 27.56
CA LEU A 394 -4.04 11.06 27.39
C LEU A 394 -3.75 11.75 28.72
N HIS A 395 -4.58 11.50 29.74
CA HIS A 395 -4.33 11.96 31.11
C HIS A 395 -3.03 11.40 31.69
N ASP A 396 -2.75 10.12 31.44
CA ASP A 396 -1.51 9.51 31.93
C ASP A 396 -0.27 10.04 31.19
N ILE A 397 -0.36 10.31 29.88
CA ILE A 397 0.70 11.01 29.12
C ILE A 397 0.94 12.40 29.72
N LEU A 398 -0.13 13.16 29.99
CA LEU A 398 -0.04 14.49 30.60
C LEU A 398 0.60 14.44 32.01
N ALA A 399 0.30 13.42 32.80
CA ALA A 399 0.91 13.22 34.12
C ALA A 399 2.40 12.82 34.04
N ASN A 400 2.84 12.26 32.91
CA ASN A 400 4.18 11.72 32.71
C ASN A 400 4.94 12.42 31.55
N THR A 401 4.71 13.71 31.33
CA THR A 401 5.38 14.48 30.25
C THR A 401 6.91 14.42 30.30
N SER A 402 7.50 14.25 31.49
CA SER A 402 8.95 14.07 31.63
C SER A 402 9.49 12.78 31.00
N HIS A 403 8.64 11.77 30.80
CA HIS A 403 8.95 10.54 30.07
C HIS A 403 8.91 10.76 28.56
N PHE A 404 7.98 11.59 28.08
CA PHE A 404 7.71 11.87 26.67
C PHE A 404 8.27 13.22 26.22
N GLN A 405 9.55 13.47 26.46
CA GLN A 405 10.17 14.79 26.22
C GLN A 405 10.19 15.23 24.75
N ARG A 406 10.01 14.28 23.82
CA ARG A 406 10.00 14.52 22.37
C ARG A 406 8.61 14.46 21.76
N LEU A 407 7.59 14.07 22.52
CA LEU A 407 6.25 13.90 21.97
C LEU A 407 5.68 15.28 21.67
N GLU A 408 5.40 15.54 20.41
CA GLU A 408 4.94 16.85 19.93
C GLU A 408 3.51 16.76 19.40
N LEU A 409 3.09 15.60 18.91
CA LEU A 409 1.82 15.45 18.19
C LEU A 409 1.15 14.11 18.49
N ILE A 410 -0.13 14.18 18.87
CA ILE A 410 -1.06 13.05 18.94
C ILE A 410 -2.14 13.26 17.87
N GLN A 411 -2.35 12.27 17.02
CA GLN A 411 -3.40 12.29 15.99
C GLN A 411 -4.41 11.18 16.26
N LEU A 412 -5.68 11.55 16.33
CA LEU A 412 -6.82 10.64 16.53
C LEU A 412 -7.60 10.54 15.22
N PHE A 413 -7.56 9.40 14.55
CA PHE A 413 -8.30 9.13 13.31
C PHE A 413 -9.61 8.41 13.66
N THR A 414 -10.66 9.20 13.83
CA THR A 414 -12.01 8.73 14.19
C THR A 414 -12.79 8.23 12.99
N ARG A 415 -13.71 7.30 13.23
CA ARG A 415 -14.66 6.78 12.24
C ARG A 415 -16.00 6.46 12.91
N ASN A 416 -17.09 6.62 12.18
CA ASN A 416 -18.43 6.34 12.71
C ASN A 416 -18.78 4.85 12.76
N ASP A 417 -18.06 4.02 12.00
CA ASP A 417 -18.31 2.57 11.89
C ASP A 417 -17.49 1.72 12.86
N HIS A 418 -16.43 2.28 13.47
CA HIS A 418 -15.64 1.60 14.49
C HIS A 418 -14.90 2.62 15.38
N GLY A 419 -14.99 2.44 16.70
CA GLY A 419 -14.54 3.41 17.70
C GLY A 419 -15.59 4.48 18.04
N ASN A 420 -15.15 5.60 18.62
CA ASN A 420 -16.01 6.77 18.85
C ASN A 420 -15.82 7.83 17.74
N SER A 421 -16.88 8.58 17.44
CA SER A 421 -16.94 9.55 16.35
C SER A 421 -16.07 10.79 16.59
N TYR A 422 -15.83 11.57 15.53
CA TYR A 422 -15.16 12.86 15.61
C TYR A 422 -15.82 13.81 16.61
N GLU A 423 -17.15 13.93 16.52
CA GLU A 423 -17.97 14.77 17.39
C GLU A 423 -17.78 14.41 18.87
N PHE A 424 -17.76 13.11 19.19
CA PHE A 424 -17.53 12.64 20.55
C PHE A 424 -16.20 13.17 21.11
N PHE A 425 -15.11 13.11 20.33
CA PHE A 425 -13.82 13.59 20.81
C PHE A 425 -13.70 15.11 20.80
N TRP A 426 -14.13 15.76 19.72
CA TRP A 426 -13.95 17.19 19.53
C TRP A 426 -14.65 18.03 20.61
N TYR A 427 -15.86 17.65 21.00
CA TYR A 427 -16.67 18.45 21.92
C TYR A 427 -16.60 18.00 23.39
N LYS A 428 -16.24 16.75 23.69
CA LYS A 428 -16.25 16.24 25.08
C LYS A 428 -14.95 16.41 25.86
N PHE A 429 -13.79 16.49 25.20
CA PHE A 429 -12.49 16.43 25.89
C PHE A 429 -11.56 17.61 25.60
N GLY A 430 -12.14 18.76 25.25
CA GLY A 430 -11.38 19.98 24.96
C GLY A 430 -10.42 20.38 26.09
N ASP A 431 -10.82 20.19 27.34
CA ASP A 431 -10.00 20.51 28.52
C ASP A 431 -8.72 19.67 28.60
N VAL A 432 -8.77 18.40 28.22
CA VAL A 432 -7.59 17.52 28.18
C VAL A 432 -6.64 17.96 27.07
N TYR A 433 -7.17 18.37 25.93
CA TYR A 433 -6.39 18.81 24.77
C TYR A 433 -5.69 20.14 25.05
N GLU A 434 -6.38 21.12 25.64
CA GLU A 434 -5.79 22.40 26.05
C GLU A 434 -4.62 22.18 27.02
N ARG A 435 -4.79 21.29 28.00
CA ARG A 435 -3.73 20.98 28.97
C ARG A 435 -2.53 20.25 28.36
N LEU A 436 -2.76 19.40 27.36
CA LEU A 436 -1.68 18.77 26.59
C LEU A 436 -0.95 19.82 25.74
N GLU A 437 -1.68 20.74 25.12
CA GLU A 437 -1.11 21.84 24.33
C GLU A 437 -0.26 22.78 25.20
N ASP A 438 -0.73 23.12 26.40
CA ASP A 438 0.03 23.85 27.42
C ASP A 438 1.34 23.12 27.81
N ALA A 439 1.34 21.79 27.73
CA ALA A 439 2.51 20.95 27.94
C ALA A 439 3.39 20.77 26.68
N GLY A 440 3.02 21.40 25.56
CA GLY A 440 3.73 21.33 24.27
C GLY A 440 3.32 20.17 23.37
N ILE A 441 2.26 19.43 23.70
CA ILE A 441 1.78 18.26 22.96
C ILE A 441 0.47 18.62 22.24
N TRP A 442 0.50 18.65 20.92
CA TRP A 442 -0.67 18.99 20.11
C TRP A 442 -1.55 17.77 19.91
N VAL A 443 -2.87 17.92 20.09
CA VAL A 443 -3.83 16.87 19.76
C VAL A 443 -4.61 17.30 18.51
N ARG A 444 -4.65 16.44 17.50
CA ARG A 444 -5.42 16.65 16.27
C ARG A 444 -6.38 15.50 16.05
N ILE A 445 -7.64 15.82 15.80
CA ILE A 445 -8.69 14.84 15.54
C ILE A 445 -9.04 14.93 14.07
N PHE A 446 -9.06 13.78 13.41
CA PHE A 446 -9.38 13.62 11.99
C PHE A 446 -10.61 12.74 11.84
N TYR A 447 -11.39 13.02 10.79
CA TYR A 447 -12.50 12.22 10.33
C TYR A 447 -12.32 11.87 8.85
N ARG A 448 -13.08 10.89 8.37
CA ARG A 448 -13.18 10.59 6.94
C ARG A 448 -14.14 11.54 6.26
N ASN A 449 -13.90 11.87 5.00
CA ASN A 449 -14.82 12.73 4.24
C ASN A 449 -16.25 12.17 4.21
N GLU A 450 -16.40 10.84 4.27
CA GLU A 450 -17.70 10.17 4.34
C GLU A 450 -18.41 10.32 5.69
N ASP A 451 -17.67 10.61 6.76
CA ASP A 451 -18.17 10.82 8.12
C ASP A 451 -18.50 12.28 8.41
N TYR A 452 -18.15 13.21 7.51
CA TYR A 452 -18.39 14.65 7.68
C TYR A 452 -19.89 14.96 7.78
N CYS A 453 -20.24 15.79 8.75
CA CYS A 453 -21.57 16.39 8.87
C CYS A 453 -21.50 17.90 8.61
N GLU A 454 -22.40 18.43 7.77
CA GLU A 454 -22.48 19.87 7.45
C GLU A 454 -22.74 20.71 8.71
N ASP A 455 -23.47 20.16 9.68
CA ASP A 455 -23.78 20.84 10.95
C ASP A 455 -22.52 21.13 11.78
N TRP A 456 -21.41 20.41 11.57
CA TRP A 456 -20.15 20.69 12.26
C TRP A 456 -19.52 22.04 11.89
N ASP A 457 -19.92 22.63 10.76
CA ASP A 457 -19.50 23.97 10.36
C ASP A 457 -20.36 25.09 10.99
N ASP A 458 -21.45 24.74 11.69
CA ASP A 458 -22.25 25.70 12.46
C ASP A 458 -21.52 26.05 13.77
N GLY A 459 -21.21 27.33 13.96
CA GLY A 459 -20.56 27.83 15.17
C GLY A 459 -21.42 27.73 16.43
N ASP A 460 -22.74 27.55 16.27
CA ASP A 460 -23.69 27.31 17.35
C ASP A 460 -23.99 25.80 17.54
N TYR A 461 -23.30 24.91 16.80
CA TYR A 461 -23.46 23.46 16.95
C TYR A 461 -23.04 23.01 18.35
N ASP A 462 -24.00 22.45 19.08
CA ASP A 462 -23.78 21.85 20.39
C ASP A 462 -24.29 20.40 20.35
N PRO A 463 -23.40 19.40 20.27
CA PRO A 463 -23.79 18.00 20.18
C PRO A 463 -24.51 17.51 21.45
N PHE A 464 -24.30 18.19 22.59
CA PHE A 464 -24.94 17.84 23.85
C PHE A 464 -26.42 18.22 23.87
N ILE A 465 -26.85 19.19 23.05
CA ILE A 465 -28.29 19.49 22.92
C ILE A 465 -29.02 18.27 22.37
N GLY A 466 -28.43 17.54 21.42
CA GLY A 466 -28.98 16.28 20.90
C GLY A 466 -29.15 15.24 22.02
N GLU A 467 -28.09 14.97 22.80
CA GLU A 467 -28.15 14.02 23.92
C GLU A 467 -29.17 14.44 25.00
N ILE A 468 -29.26 15.73 25.29
CA ILE A 468 -30.24 16.28 26.24
C ILE A 468 -31.66 16.10 25.69
N VAL A 469 -31.90 16.38 24.41
CA VAL A 469 -33.20 16.20 23.77
C VAL A 469 -33.59 14.72 23.78
N GLU A 470 -32.71 13.82 23.35
CA GLU A 470 -32.97 12.37 23.37
C GLU A 470 -33.25 11.86 24.79
N PHE A 471 -32.48 12.32 25.78
CA PHE A 471 -32.71 12.00 27.18
C PHE A 471 -34.09 12.50 27.66
N LEU A 472 -34.45 13.75 27.35
CA LEU A 472 -35.72 14.34 27.74
C LEU A 472 -36.90 13.66 27.04
N GLU A 473 -36.78 13.31 25.76
CA GLU A 473 -37.79 12.54 25.03
C GLU A 473 -37.97 11.14 25.64
N GLY A 474 -36.87 10.46 25.98
CA GLY A 474 -36.88 9.18 26.68
C GLY A 474 -37.61 9.21 28.03
N LEU A 475 -37.53 10.33 28.76
CA LEU A 475 -38.30 10.53 30.00
C LEU A 475 -39.81 10.68 29.74
N THR A 476 -40.21 11.20 28.57
CA THR A 476 -41.63 11.39 28.21
C THR A 476 -42.28 10.13 27.64
N THR A 477 -41.51 9.21 27.06
CA THR A 477 -41.99 7.93 26.51
C THR A 477 -42.03 6.79 27.52
N GLY A 478 -41.86 7.07 28.82
CA GLY A 478 -41.96 6.07 29.87
C GLY A 478 -43.37 5.47 30.02
N GLU A 479 -43.64 4.39 29.29
CA GLU A 479 -44.53 3.30 29.70
C GLU A 479 -43.80 2.29 30.59
#